data_AF-A0A1H3D1H8-F1
#
_entry.id   AF-A0A1H3D1H8-F1
#
_cell.length_a   1.000
_cell.length_b   1.000
_cell.length_c   1.000
_cell.angle_alpha   90.00
_cell.angle_beta   90.00
_cell.angle_gamma   90.00
#
_symmetry.space_group_name_H-M   'P 1'
#
loop_
_entity.id
_entity.type
_entity.pdbx_description
1 polymer ?
#
loop_
_entity_poly.entity_id
_entity_poly.type
_entity_poly.pdbx_seq_one_letter_code
_entity_poly.pdbx_strand_id
1 'polypeptide(L)'
;MHTVWKGAISFGLVHVPVKMFSATEDKDISLKMIHRDCGSNISYIRKCPTCDVDVDWDAIVKGYEYEKGRYVLFEKDELESLSSDATKTITILDFVALEEIDPIYFQKTYYLSPDQAGGNAYNLLMEAMRQSGRIGIAKVSIRSKSSLAAIRIIDDCLAMETIFYPDEIRSVDQVPGLPETVNVNEKELMMARMLIEQLSTPFEPAKYTDDYRERLMDLIQHKIAGEDVRVAPEQQRTNVLDLMAALQASLEAVKLPPNAPGGLDTNAGGAAAAAGAGGTAPAAGGAAPGSSAAAEGASEVVAKVKAPRARKTKKDTVS
;
A
#
# COMPACT_ATOMS: atom_id res chain seq x y z
N MET A 1 12.44 -5.25 4.11
CA MET A 1 12.36 -4.44 2.88
C MET A 1 13.38 -4.94 1.87
N HIS A 2 12.95 -5.24 0.65
CA HIS A 2 13.84 -5.66 -0.45
C HIS A 2 14.01 -4.53 -1.46
N THR A 3 15.21 -4.44 -2.06
CA THR A 3 15.47 -3.46 -3.11
C THR A 3 14.69 -3.83 -4.36
N VAL A 4 13.83 -2.92 -4.82
CA VAL A 4 12.98 -3.09 -6.01
C VAL A 4 13.70 -2.59 -7.26
N TRP A 5 14.55 -1.57 -7.12
CA TRP A 5 15.27 -0.96 -8.23
C TRP A 5 16.58 -0.31 -7.74
N LYS A 6 17.56 -0.22 -8.64
CA LYS A 6 18.83 0.47 -8.42
C LYS A 6 19.09 1.39 -9.60
N GLY A 7 19.54 2.59 -9.33
CA GLY A 7 19.86 3.58 -10.34
C GLY A 7 20.39 4.84 -9.71
N ALA A 8 20.19 5.98 -10.36
CA ALA A 8 20.68 7.25 -9.85
C ALA A 8 19.71 8.40 -10.10
N ILE A 9 19.65 9.34 -9.17
CA ILE A 9 18.98 10.63 -9.35
C ILE A 9 19.94 11.53 -10.13
N SER A 10 19.45 12.12 -11.21
CA SER A 10 20.18 13.07 -12.04
C SER A 10 19.42 14.39 -12.08
N PHE A 11 20.12 15.49 -11.81
CA PHE A 11 19.59 16.84 -12.04
C PHE A 11 20.73 17.78 -12.43
N GLY A 12 20.66 18.33 -13.64
CA GLY A 12 21.76 19.12 -14.22
C GLY A 12 23.06 18.32 -14.30
N LEU A 13 24.00 18.62 -13.40
CA LEU A 13 25.33 18.00 -13.32
C LEU A 13 25.50 17.05 -12.13
N VAL A 14 24.50 16.95 -11.26
CA VAL A 14 24.58 16.16 -10.03
C VAL A 14 24.03 14.76 -10.31
N HIS A 15 24.79 13.74 -9.90
CA HIS A 15 24.44 12.34 -10.07
C HIS A 15 24.54 11.61 -8.73
N VAL A 16 23.40 11.17 -8.19
CA VAL A 16 23.27 10.56 -6.86
C VAL A 16 22.85 9.10 -7.00
N PRO A 17 23.73 8.11 -6.80
CA PRO A 17 23.34 6.71 -6.87
C PRO A 17 22.46 6.32 -5.68
N VAL A 18 21.32 5.69 -5.97
CA VAL A 18 20.29 5.34 -4.99
C VAL A 18 19.73 3.93 -5.20
N LYS A 19 19.20 3.36 -4.12
CA LYS A 19 18.42 2.13 -4.08
C LYS A 19 16.98 2.47 -3.72
N MET A 20 16.04 1.84 -4.40
CA MET A 20 14.61 2.05 -4.21
C MET A 20 13.97 0.87 -3.50
N PHE A 21 13.14 1.16 -2.51
CA PHE A 21 12.40 0.20 -1.68
C PHE A 21 10.92 0.58 -1.68
N SER A 22 10.01 -0.40 -1.71
CA SER A 22 8.58 -0.09 -1.58
C SER A 22 8.26 0.44 -0.18
N ALA A 23 7.58 1.59 -0.10
CA ALA A 23 7.10 2.16 1.16
C ALA A 23 5.74 1.60 1.57
N THR A 24 4.96 1.14 0.59
CA THR A 24 3.66 0.50 0.80
C THR A 24 3.71 -0.98 0.49
N GLU A 25 2.97 -1.77 1.27
CA GLU A 25 2.79 -3.20 1.10
C GLU A 25 1.29 -3.51 1.20
N ASP A 26 0.80 -4.30 0.25
CA ASP A 26 -0.55 -4.84 0.29
C ASP A 26 -0.59 -5.98 1.32
N LYS A 27 -1.53 -5.91 2.25
CA LYS A 27 -1.70 -6.86 3.35
C LYS A 27 -2.95 -7.72 3.20
N ASP A 28 -3.51 -7.78 1.99
CA ASP A 28 -4.68 -8.62 1.71
C ASP A 28 -4.36 -10.11 1.84
N ILE A 29 -5.30 -10.85 2.43
CA ILE A 29 -5.18 -12.30 2.62
C ILE A 29 -5.48 -12.99 1.29
N SER A 30 -4.43 -13.44 0.61
CA SER A 30 -4.55 -14.17 -0.65
C SER A 30 -5.03 -15.60 -0.44
N LEU A 31 -6.28 -15.88 -0.82
CA LEU A 31 -6.82 -17.24 -0.86
C LEU A 31 -6.41 -17.93 -2.16
N LYS A 32 -5.97 -19.19 -2.05
CA LYS A 32 -5.67 -20.02 -3.22
C LYS A 32 -6.92 -20.74 -3.71
N MET A 33 -7.01 -20.93 -5.02
CA MET A 33 -8.08 -21.71 -5.64
C MET A 33 -7.76 -23.21 -5.46
N ILE A 34 -8.55 -23.87 -4.62
CA ILE A 34 -8.38 -25.27 -4.26
C ILE A 34 -9.52 -26.11 -4.86
N HIS A 35 -9.20 -27.26 -5.43
CA HIS A 35 -10.18 -28.23 -5.88
C HIS A 35 -10.95 -28.78 -4.68
N ARG A 36 -12.28 -28.62 -4.69
CA ARG A 36 -13.15 -28.91 -3.55
C ARG A 36 -13.05 -30.35 -3.06
N ASP A 37 -12.93 -31.32 -3.97
CA ASP A 37 -13.04 -32.73 -3.63
C ASP A 37 -11.73 -33.33 -3.11
N CYS A 38 -10.58 -32.93 -3.67
CA CYS A 38 -9.28 -33.51 -3.30
C CYS A 38 -8.34 -32.56 -2.55
N GLY A 39 -8.71 -31.27 -2.40
CA GLY A 39 -7.88 -30.29 -1.70
C GLY A 39 -6.62 -29.84 -2.45
N SER A 40 -6.44 -30.22 -3.72
CA SER A 40 -5.27 -29.82 -4.50
C SER A 40 -5.40 -28.42 -5.08
N ASN A 41 -4.29 -27.70 -5.24
CA ASN A 41 -4.27 -26.42 -5.93
C ASN A 41 -4.62 -26.58 -7.42
N ILE A 42 -5.40 -25.65 -7.97
CA ILE A 42 -5.76 -25.65 -9.39
C ILE A 42 -4.56 -25.20 -10.24
N SER A 43 -4.29 -25.93 -11.32
CA SER A 43 -3.31 -25.55 -12.35
C SER A 43 -4.03 -25.00 -13.58
N TYR A 44 -3.47 -23.96 -14.20
CA TYR A 44 -4.01 -23.34 -15.40
C TYR A 44 -3.12 -23.64 -16.60
N ILE A 45 -3.74 -24.08 -17.69
CA ILE A 45 -3.07 -24.32 -18.97
C ILE A 45 -3.59 -23.28 -19.97
N ARG A 46 -2.68 -22.69 -20.75
CA ARG A 46 -3.04 -21.76 -21.82
C ARG A 46 -3.28 -22.59 -23.08
N LYS A 47 -4.48 -22.53 -23.63
CA LYS A 47 -4.87 -23.27 -24.84
C LYS A 47 -5.39 -22.30 -25.88
N CYS A 48 -4.94 -22.42 -27.12
CA CYS A 48 -5.47 -21.62 -28.21
C CYS A 48 -6.78 -22.26 -28.72
N PRO A 49 -7.92 -21.54 -28.74
CA PRO A 49 -9.21 -22.12 -29.10
C PRO A 49 -9.30 -22.51 -30.58
N THR A 50 -8.47 -21.93 -31.45
CA THR A 50 -8.51 -22.19 -32.90
C THR A 50 -7.77 -23.46 -33.28
N CYS A 51 -6.59 -23.71 -32.70
CA CYS A 51 -5.81 -24.90 -32.99
C CYS A 51 -5.99 -26.02 -31.97
N ASP A 52 -6.65 -25.75 -30.84
CA ASP A 52 -6.86 -26.69 -29.74
C ASP A 52 -5.54 -27.25 -29.15
N VAL A 53 -4.46 -26.48 -29.23
CA VAL A 53 -3.13 -26.84 -28.71
C VAL A 53 -2.78 -26.00 -27.49
N ASP A 54 -2.11 -26.62 -26.53
CA ASP A 54 -1.53 -25.95 -25.38
C ASP A 54 -0.36 -25.08 -25.83
N VAL A 55 -0.38 -23.81 -25.42
CA VAL A 55 0.56 -22.78 -25.87
C VAL A 55 1.53 -22.45 -24.75
N ASP A 56 2.83 -22.63 -25.04
CA ASP A 56 3.90 -22.21 -24.15
C ASP A 56 4.09 -20.67 -24.21
N TRP A 57 4.70 -20.08 -23.18
CA TRP A 57 4.93 -18.64 -23.09
C TRP A 57 5.74 -18.08 -24.26
N ASP A 58 6.70 -18.85 -24.77
CA ASP A 58 7.55 -18.41 -25.88
C ASP A 58 6.79 -18.29 -27.22
N ALA A 59 5.63 -18.96 -27.33
CA ALA A 59 4.77 -18.89 -28.50
C ALA A 59 3.68 -17.80 -28.38
N ILE A 60 3.68 -17.01 -27.29
CA ILE A 60 2.71 -15.94 -27.04
C ILE A 60 3.33 -14.58 -27.35
N VAL A 61 2.80 -13.92 -28.38
CA VAL A 61 3.13 -12.53 -28.72
C VAL A 61 2.03 -11.56 -28.26
N LYS A 62 2.39 -10.29 -28.07
CA LYS A 62 1.41 -9.25 -27.73
C LYS A 62 0.78 -8.72 -29.02
N GLY A 63 -0.53 -8.52 -29.02
CA GLY A 63 -1.25 -7.93 -30.15
C GLY A 63 -2.09 -6.73 -29.72
N TYR A 64 -2.11 -5.67 -30.54
CA TYR A 64 -3.03 -4.56 -30.40
C TYR A 64 -4.16 -4.68 -31.42
N GLU A 65 -5.40 -4.75 -30.94
CA GLU A 65 -6.59 -4.80 -31.80
C GLU A 65 -6.94 -3.39 -32.28
N TYR A 66 -6.75 -3.10 -33.57
CA TYR A 66 -7.09 -1.79 -34.14
C TYR A 66 -8.48 -1.77 -34.79
N GLU A 67 -8.97 -2.95 -35.22
CA GLU A 67 -10.31 -3.19 -35.71
C GLU A 67 -10.75 -4.58 -35.24
N LYS A 68 -12.06 -4.81 -35.09
CA LYS A 68 -12.60 -6.08 -34.60
C LYS A 68 -12.03 -7.28 -35.38
N GLY A 69 -11.22 -8.11 -34.72
CA GLY A 69 -10.57 -9.28 -35.30
C GLY A 69 -9.30 -9.00 -36.11
N ARG A 70 -8.78 -7.77 -36.14
CA ARG A 70 -7.52 -7.40 -36.79
C ARG A 70 -6.52 -6.89 -35.76
N TYR A 71 -5.36 -7.52 -35.73
CA TYR A 71 -4.33 -7.29 -34.71
C TYR A 71 -3.01 -6.87 -35.35
N VAL A 72 -2.36 -5.88 -34.75
CA VAL A 72 -0.93 -5.60 -34.98
C VAL A 72 -0.17 -6.38 -33.93
N LEU A 73 0.68 -7.31 -34.36
CA LEU A 73 1.52 -8.10 -33.48
C LEU A 73 2.82 -7.36 -33.17
N PHE A 74 3.28 -7.49 -31.94
CA PHE A 74 4.54 -6.94 -31.47
C PHE A 74 5.43 -8.08 -30.99
N GLU A 75 6.62 -8.16 -31.56
CA GLU A 75 7.65 -9.04 -31.04
C GLU A 75 8.23 -8.47 -29.74
N LYS A 76 8.83 -9.36 -28.94
CA LYS A 76 9.42 -8.96 -27.66
C LYS A 76 10.55 -7.95 -27.87
N ASP A 77 11.37 -8.16 -28.89
CA ASP A 77 12.55 -7.33 -29.19
C ASP A 77 12.15 -5.93 -29.67
N GLU A 78 11.05 -5.82 -30.44
CA GLU A 78 10.51 -4.53 -30.88
C GLU A 78 10.07 -3.69 -29.67
N LEU A 79 9.33 -4.28 -28.73
CA LEU A 79 8.90 -3.61 -27.51
C LEU A 79 10.08 -3.28 -26.59
N GLU A 80 11.09 -4.16 -26.54
CA GLU A 80 12.28 -3.94 -25.72
C GLU A 80 13.12 -2.78 -26.27
N SER A 81 13.21 -2.62 -27.60
CA SER A 81 13.89 -1.49 -28.24
C SER A 81 13.27 -0.14 -27.89
N LEU A 82 11.94 -0.06 -27.80
CA LEU A 82 11.22 1.14 -27.35
C LEU A 82 11.51 1.47 -25.88
N SER A 83 11.87 0.47 -25.09
CA SER A 83 12.24 0.63 -23.67
C SER A 83 13.74 0.84 -23.44
N SER A 84 14.59 0.66 -24.47
CA SER A 84 16.06 0.71 -24.35
C SER A 84 16.61 2.11 -24.04
N ASP A 85 15.85 3.17 -24.28
CA ASP A 85 16.23 4.54 -23.91
C ASP A 85 16.06 4.82 -22.40
N ALA A 86 15.45 3.88 -21.68
CA ALA A 86 15.18 3.97 -20.25
C ALA A 86 16.47 3.65 -19.45
N THR A 87 17.46 4.54 -19.51
CA THR A 87 18.56 4.55 -18.55
C THR A 87 17.96 4.45 -17.14
N LYS A 88 18.59 3.66 -16.25
CA LYS A 88 18.15 3.48 -14.86
C LYS A 88 18.44 4.74 -14.04
N THR A 89 17.78 5.81 -14.42
CA THR A 89 17.96 7.16 -13.88
C THR A 89 16.60 7.73 -13.52
N ILE A 90 16.60 8.53 -12.48
CA ILE A 90 15.52 9.40 -12.07
C ILE A 90 15.97 10.81 -12.45
N THR A 91 15.46 11.34 -13.54
CA THR A 91 15.85 12.67 -14.03
C THR A 91 14.89 13.71 -13.49
N ILE A 92 15.35 14.56 -12.57
CA ILE A 92 14.55 15.69 -12.07
C ILE A 92 14.44 16.72 -13.18
N LEU A 93 13.21 17.13 -13.47
CA LEU A 93 12.87 18.16 -14.44
C LEU A 93 12.71 19.51 -13.74
N ASP A 94 11.88 19.55 -12.70
CA ASP A 94 11.42 20.80 -12.08
C ASP A 94 11.34 20.66 -10.54
N PHE A 95 11.37 21.78 -9.84
CA PHE A 95 11.12 21.84 -8.39
C PHE A 95 9.88 22.69 -8.09
N VAL A 96 8.85 22.06 -7.53
CA VAL A 96 7.53 22.67 -7.27
C VAL A 96 7.18 22.62 -5.78
N ALA A 97 6.15 23.36 -5.37
CA ALA A 97 5.61 23.24 -4.02
C ALA A 97 4.70 22.00 -3.91
N LEU A 98 4.70 21.32 -2.76
CA LEU A 98 3.86 20.12 -2.55
C LEU A 98 2.37 20.45 -2.69
N GLU A 99 1.95 21.63 -2.25
CA GLU A 99 0.57 22.12 -2.29
C GLU A 99 0.04 22.33 -3.72
N GLU A 100 0.92 22.43 -4.72
CA GLU A 100 0.53 22.57 -6.13
C GLU A 100 0.14 21.22 -6.76
N ILE A 101 0.44 20.10 -6.09
CA ILE A 101 0.12 18.75 -6.58
C ILE A 101 -1.11 18.22 -5.85
N ASP A 102 -2.22 18.11 -6.57
CA ASP A 102 -3.43 17.48 -6.03
C ASP A 102 -3.16 16.01 -5.66
N PRO A 103 -3.64 15.53 -4.50
CA PRO A 103 -3.50 14.14 -4.08
C PRO A 103 -3.88 13.09 -5.14
N ILE A 104 -4.79 13.42 -6.07
CA ILE A 104 -5.21 12.54 -7.18
C ILE A 104 -4.06 12.09 -8.08
N TYR A 105 -2.98 12.87 -8.15
CA TYR A 105 -1.83 12.53 -8.97
C TYR A 105 -1.01 11.39 -8.38
N PHE A 106 -0.99 11.19 -7.05
CA PHE A 106 -0.11 10.21 -6.41
C PHE A 106 -0.64 8.78 -6.52
N GLN A 107 0.25 7.85 -6.88
CA GLN A 107 -0.09 6.45 -7.06
C GLN A 107 0.60 5.52 -6.06
N LYS A 108 1.95 5.53 -6.02
CA LYS A 108 2.71 4.59 -5.17
C LYS A 108 4.01 5.20 -4.67
N THR A 109 4.23 5.06 -3.37
CA THR A 109 5.40 5.59 -2.66
C THR A 109 6.52 4.56 -2.55
N TYR A 110 7.75 5.03 -2.74
CA TYR A 110 8.99 4.28 -2.61
C TYR A 110 10.00 5.07 -1.78
N TYR A 111 10.72 4.42 -0.88
CA TYR A 111 11.85 5.02 -0.19
C TYR A 111 13.12 4.90 -1.03
N LEU A 112 13.92 5.96 -1.04
CA LEU A 112 15.22 6.02 -1.71
C LEU A 112 16.32 6.09 -0.66
N SER A 113 17.24 5.12 -0.66
CA SER A 113 18.46 5.16 0.14
C SER A 113 19.67 5.43 -0.76
N PRO A 114 20.73 6.09 -0.27
CA PRO A 114 21.98 6.18 -1.03
C PRO A 114 22.59 4.80 -1.25
N ASP A 115 23.26 4.61 -2.39
CA ASP A 115 24.19 3.49 -2.57
C ASP A 115 25.58 3.86 -2.00
N GLN A 116 26.48 2.89 -1.89
CA GLN A 116 27.77 2.99 -1.19
C GLN A 116 28.65 4.20 -1.61
N ALA A 117 28.48 4.71 -2.82
CA ALA A 117 29.23 5.85 -3.35
C ALA A 117 28.47 7.20 -3.34
N GLY A 118 27.22 7.24 -2.85
CA GLY A 118 26.29 8.37 -3.04
C GLY A 118 25.93 9.19 -1.79
N GLY A 119 26.42 8.82 -0.61
CA GLY A 119 25.93 9.39 0.67
C GLY A 119 26.04 10.92 0.77
N ASN A 120 27.18 11.51 0.40
CA ASN A 120 27.39 12.95 0.48
C ASN A 120 26.44 13.73 -0.46
N ALA A 121 26.30 13.27 -1.70
CA ALA A 121 25.44 13.90 -2.69
C ALA A 121 23.95 13.72 -2.36
N TYR A 122 23.58 12.59 -1.76
CA TYR A 122 22.24 12.32 -1.24
C TYR A 122 21.87 13.30 -0.12
N ASN A 123 22.75 13.45 0.88
CA ASN A 123 22.53 14.37 1.99
C ASN A 123 22.47 15.83 1.51
N LEU A 124 23.33 16.20 0.55
CA LEU A 124 23.30 17.54 -0.04
C LEU A 124 21.96 17.83 -0.74
N LEU A 125 21.46 16.89 -1.55
CA LEU A 125 20.16 17.02 -2.21
C LEU A 125 19.03 17.13 -1.18
N MET A 126 19.04 16.26 -0.18
CA MET A 126 18.04 16.24 0.88
C MET A 126 18.02 17.55 1.68
N GLU A 127 19.19 18.07 2.06
CA GLU A 127 19.28 19.34 2.78
C GLU A 127 18.86 20.53 1.91
N ALA A 128 19.24 20.55 0.63
CA ALA A 128 18.81 21.58 -0.31
C ALA A 128 17.29 21.60 -0.52
N MET A 129 16.67 20.42 -0.63
CA MET A 129 15.21 20.28 -0.72
C MET A 129 14.52 20.70 0.59
N ARG A 130 15.10 20.36 1.75
CA ARG A 130 14.58 20.76 3.07
C ARG A 130 14.60 22.27 3.25
N GLN A 131 15.69 22.94 2.90
CA GLN A 131 15.83 24.39 3.04
C GLN A 131 14.96 25.16 2.03
N SER A 132 14.80 24.63 0.82
CA SER A 132 13.96 25.28 -0.20
C SER A 132 12.47 25.03 -0.01
N GLY A 133 12.07 24.00 0.73
CA GLY A 133 10.67 23.59 0.88
C GLY A 133 10.04 23.10 -0.42
N ARG A 134 10.86 22.67 -1.40
CA ARG A 134 10.41 22.22 -2.72
C ARG A 134 10.54 20.71 -2.87
N ILE A 135 9.68 20.15 -3.72
CA ILE A 135 9.72 18.75 -4.15
C ILE A 135 10.13 18.69 -5.62
N GLY A 136 10.82 17.62 -6.02
CA GLY A 136 11.31 17.45 -7.39
C GLY A 136 10.34 16.66 -8.25
N ILE A 137 9.88 17.21 -9.38
CA ILE A 137 9.20 16.43 -10.42
C ILE A 137 10.26 15.76 -11.28
N ALA A 138 10.14 14.47 -11.51
CA ALA A 138 11.11 13.67 -12.20
C ALA A 138 10.48 12.70 -13.20
N LYS A 139 11.23 12.33 -14.22
CA LYS A 139 10.95 11.15 -15.05
C LYS A 139 11.78 9.98 -14.54
N VAL A 140 11.13 8.86 -14.31
CA VAL A 140 11.77 7.63 -13.85
C VAL A 140 11.50 6.48 -14.80
N SER A 141 12.56 5.72 -15.06
CA SER A 141 12.51 4.49 -15.84
C SER A 141 12.46 3.28 -14.91
N ILE A 142 11.26 2.75 -14.67
CA ILE A 142 11.08 1.54 -13.85
C ILE A 142 10.75 0.37 -14.79
N ARG A 143 11.65 -0.62 -14.84
CA ARG A 143 11.54 -1.77 -15.75
C ARG A 143 11.49 -1.30 -17.21
N SER A 144 10.34 -1.43 -17.87
CA SER A 144 10.13 -1.11 -19.30
C SER A 144 9.20 0.09 -19.51
N LYS A 145 8.73 0.78 -18.46
CA LYS A 145 7.83 1.94 -18.56
C LYS A 145 8.50 3.18 -17.97
N SER A 146 8.55 4.25 -18.76
CA SER A 146 8.86 5.59 -18.26
C SER A 146 7.61 6.15 -17.56
N SER A 147 7.77 6.63 -16.34
CA SER A 147 6.69 7.18 -15.52
C SER A 147 7.10 8.54 -14.98
N LEU A 148 6.12 9.39 -14.71
CA LEU A 148 6.33 10.63 -13.96
C LEU A 148 6.41 10.29 -12.46
N ALA A 149 7.22 11.03 -11.73
CA ALA A 149 7.41 10.84 -10.30
C ALA A 149 7.61 12.18 -9.58
N ALA A 150 7.22 12.23 -8.32
CA ALA A 150 7.54 13.30 -7.40
C ALA A 150 8.54 12.78 -6.36
N ILE A 151 9.61 13.53 -6.11
CA ILE A 151 10.60 13.25 -5.08
C ILE A 151 10.37 14.25 -3.95
N ARG A 152 10.14 13.75 -2.74
CA ARG A 152 9.95 14.57 -1.54
C ARG A 152 10.69 13.98 -0.35
N ILE A 153 10.79 14.75 0.71
CA ILE A 153 11.39 14.29 1.97
C ILE A 153 10.26 13.78 2.88
N ILE A 154 10.42 12.57 3.41
CA ILE A 154 9.61 12.03 4.50
C ILE A 154 10.58 11.77 5.65
N ASP A 155 10.38 12.49 6.75
CA ASP A 155 11.29 12.50 7.90
C ASP A 155 12.73 12.81 7.47
N ASP A 156 13.63 11.82 7.57
CA ASP A 156 15.03 11.90 7.16
C ASP A 156 15.35 11.02 5.93
N CYS A 157 14.36 10.75 5.08
CA CYS A 157 14.50 9.91 3.90
C CYS A 157 13.89 10.58 2.66
N LEU A 158 14.62 10.53 1.53
CA LEU A 158 14.04 10.82 0.22
C LEU A 158 13.02 9.73 -0.13
N ALA A 159 11.80 10.14 -0.42
CA ALA A 159 10.73 9.32 -0.95
C ALA A 159 10.44 9.73 -2.39
N MET A 160 10.21 8.74 -3.25
CA MET A 160 9.74 8.93 -4.62
C MET A 160 8.34 8.36 -4.73
N GLU A 161 7.42 9.16 -5.26
CA GLU A 161 6.04 8.77 -5.50
C GLU A 161 5.81 8.77 -7.00
N THR A 162 5.38 7.66 -7.57
CA THR A 162 4.94 7.65 -8.97
C THR A 162 3.65 8.45 -9.06
N ILE A 163 3.58 9.33 -10.06
CA ILE A 163 2.40 10.16 -10.30
C ILE A 163 1.82 9.89 -11.69
N PHE A 164 0.49 10.04 -11.81
CA PHE A 164 -0.22 9.91 -13.07
C PHE A 164 0.13 11.06 -14.01
N TYR A 165 0.12 10.78 -15.31
CA TYR A 165 0.10 11.84 -16.31
C TYR A 165 -1.28 12.52 -16.34
N PRO A 166 -1.37 13.79 -16.75
CA PRO A 166 -2.65 14.51 -16.79
C PRO A 166 -3.73 13.82 -17.63
N ASP A 167 -3.36 13.09 -18.69
CA ASP A 167 -4.27 12.33 -19.56
C ASP A 167 -4.75 11.00 -18.94
N GLU A 168 -4.08 10.51 -17.89
CA GLU A 168 -4.51 9.34 -17.12
C GLU A 168 -5.59 9.71 -16.07
N ILE A 169 -5.82 11.01 -15.83
CA ILE A 169 -6.80 11.53 -14.86
C ILE A 169 -8.11 11.88 -15.57
N ARG A 170 -9.23 11.34 -15.08
CA ARG A 170 -10.56 11.64 -15.62
C ARG A 170 -11.04 13.02 -15.17
N SER A 171 -11.69 13.76 -16.08
CA SER A 171 -12.26 15.07 -15.76
C SER A 171 -13.45 14.93 -14.81
N VAL A 172 -13.57 15.89 -13.88
CA VAL A 172 -14.73 16.05 -12.98
C VAL A 172 -16.03 16.25 -13.77
N ASP A 173 -15.96 16.85 -14.97
CA ASP A 173 -17.13 17.08 -15.83
C ASP A 173 -17.81 15.78 -16.30
N GLN A 174 -17.08 14.67 -16.25
CA GLN A 174 -17.60 13.35 -16.62
C GLN A 174 -18.32 12.66 -15.45
N VAL A 175 -18.34 13.26 -14.26
CA VAL A 175 -19.00 12.69 -13.08
C VAL A 175 -20.52 12.87 -13.24
N PRO A 176 -21.29 11.77 -13.37
CA PRO A 176 -22.72 11.87 -13.56
C PRO A 176 -23.42 12.34 -12.27
N GLY A 177 -24.43 13.21 -12.41
CA GLY A 177 -25.32 13.59 -11.30
C GLY A 177 -24.80 14.68 -10.38
N LEU A 178 -23.76 15.44 -10.77
CA LEU A 178 -23.34 16.62 -10.01
C LEU A 178 -24.37 17.75 -10.13
N PRO A 179 -24.77 18.40 -9.02
CA PRO A 179 -25.68 19.55 -9.05
C PRO A 179 -24.97 20.79 -9.60
N GLU A 180 -25.55 21.43 -10.63
CA GLU A 180 -24.98 22.61 -11.30
C GLU A 180 -25.11 23.92 -10.50
N THR A 181 -26.08 24.00 -9.60
CA THR A 181 -26.31 25.17 -8.73
C THR A 181 -26.60 24.72 -7.31
N VAL A 182 -25.77 25.15 -6.37
CA VAL A 182 -25.94 24.87 -4.95
C VAL A 182 -26.50 26.13 -4.28
N ASN A 183 -27.80 26.12 -3.97
CA ASN A 183 -28.42 27.16 -3.15
C ASN A 183 -28.56 26.63 -1.72
N VAL A 184 -27.57 26.94 -0.86
CA VAL A 184 -27.52 26.42 0.51
C VAL A 184 -28.20 27.40 1.46
N ASN A 185 -29.10 26.92 2.31
CA ASN A 185 -29.69 27.71 3.39
C ASN A 185 -28.64 27.98 4.49
N GLU A 186 -28.47 29.24 4.89
CA GLU A 186 -27.49 29.64 5.92
C GLU A 186 -27.68 28.92 7.26
N LYS A 187 -28.92 28.63 7.67
CA LYS A 187 -29.19 27.92 8.94
C LYS A 187 -28.73 26.46 8.87
N GLU A 188 -28.95 25.81 7.73
CA GLU A 188 -28.50 24.44 7.48
C GLU A 188 -26.98 24.38 7.37
N LEU A 189 -26.36 25.35 6.70
CA LEU A 189 -24.91 25.49 6.62
C LEU A 189 -24.29 25.65 8.01
N MET A 190 -24.88 26.49 8.87
CA MET A 190 -24.40 26.67 10.24
C MET A 190 -24.51 25.39 11.05
N MET A 191 -25.63 24.66 10.92
CA MET A 191 -25.81 23.36 11.57
C MET A 191 -24.76 22.36 11.09
N ALA A 192 -24.56 22.23 9.77
CA ALA A 192 -23.57 21.35 9.20
C ALA A 192 -22.14 21.67 9.68
N ARG A 193 -21.77 22.96 9.76
CA ARG A 193 -20.48 23.39 10.31
C ARG A 193 -20.26 22.94 11.75
N MET A 194 -21.26 23.11 12.62
CA MET A 194 -21.16 22.64 14.01
C MET A 194 -20.94 21.13 14.11
N LEU A 195 -21.58 20.35 13.23
CA LEU A 195 -21.36 18.90 13.18
C LEU A 195 -19.97 18.53 12.72
N ILE A 196 -19.47 19.20 11.68
CA ILE A 196 -18.11 18.99 11.18
C ILE A 196 -17.12 19.31 12.29
N GLU A 197 -17.27 20.44 12.98
CA GLU A 197 -16.40 20.81 14.10
C GLU A 197 -16.45 19.80 15.24
N GLN A 198 -17.63 19.31 15.62
CA GLN A 198 -17.79 18.30 16.68
C GLN A 198 -17.15 16.95 16.31
N LEU A 199 -17.17 16.57 15.03
CA LEU A 199 -16.56 15.32 14.52
C LEU A 199 -15.10 15.49 14.07
N SER A 200 -14.57 16.72 14.09
CA SER A 200 -13.19 17.00 13.68
C SER A 200 -12.23 16.64 14.80
N THR A 201 -11.34 15.69 14.53
CA THR A 201 -10.24 15.30 15.42
C THR A 201 -8.93 15.26 14.63
N PRO A 202 -7.76 15.36 15.29
CA PRO A 202 -6.48 15.10 14.65
C PRO A 202 -6.48 13.72 13.98
N PHE A 203 -5.82 13.61 12.83
CA PHE A 203 -5.71 12.35 12.11
C PHE A 203 -4.68 11.45 12.79
N GLU A 204 -5.13 10.33 13.33
CA GLU A 204 -4.30 9.31 13.95
C GLU A 204 -4.43 8.00 13.15
N PRO A 205 -3.47 7.68 12.25
CA PRO A 205 -3.57 6.51 11.37
C PRO A 205 -3.79 5.19 12.12
N ALA A 206 -3.19 5.06 13.31
CA ALA A 206 -3.24 3.84 14.12
C ALA A 206 -4.63 3.49 14.68
N LYS A 207 -5.58 4.44 14.65
CA LYS A 207 -6.97 4.22 15.08
C LYS A 207 -7.78 3.40 14.08
N TYR A 208 -7.35 3.36 12.82
CA TYR A 208 -8.11 2.73 11.74
C TYR A 208 -7.58 1.33 11.47
N THR A 209 -8.47 0.34 11.57
CA THR A 209 -8.21 -1.08 11.33
C THR A 209 -8.99 -1.58 10.12
N ASP A 210 -8.52 -2.69 9.56
CA ASP A 210 -9.25 -3.42 8.53
C ASP A 210 -10.09 -4.51 9.19
N ASP A 211 -11.31 -4.14 9.56
CA ASP A 211 -12.25 -5.04 10.27
C ASP A 211 -12.60 -6.28 9.45
N TYR A 212 -12.50 -6.21 8.11
CA TYR A 212 -12.74 -7.38 7.27
C TYR A 212 -11.58 -8.36 7.38
N ARG A 213 -10.34 -7.87 7.28
CA ARG A 213 -9.13 -8.70 7.42
C ARG A 213 -9.05 -9.34 8.79
N GLU A 214 -9.38 -8.61 9.85
CA GLU A 214 -9.41 -9.16 11.22
C GLU A 214 -10.43 -10.30 11.32
N ARG A 215 -11.68 -10.06 10.90
CA ARG A 215 -12.72 -11.11 10.88
C ARG A 215 -12.34 -12.32 10.03
N LEU A 216 -11.65 -12.10 8.90
CA LEU A 216 -11.19 -13.19 8.04
C LEU A 216 -10.07 -13.99 8.71
N MET A 217 -9.12 -13.33 9.38
CA MET A 217 -8.09 -14.03 10.16
C MET A 217 -8.69 -14.86 11.30
N ASP A 218 -9.65 -14.30 12.03
CA ASP A 218 -10.32 -15.01 13.11
C ASP A 218 -11.06 -16.24 12.57
N LEU A 219 -11.80 -16.09 11.46
CA LEU A 219 -12.45 -17.22 10.79
C LEU A 219 -11.45 -18.30 10.38
N ILE A 220 -10.28 -17.90 9.84
CA ILE A 220 -9.22 -18.84 9.47
C ILE A 220 -8.70 -19.58 10.71
N GLN A 221 -8.44 -18.88 11.82
CA GLN A 221 -7.95 -19.48 13.06
C GLN A 221 -8.97 -20.46 13.66
N HIS A 222 -10.24 -20.08 13.72
CA HIS A 222 -11.32 -20.98 14.18
C HIS A 222 -11.43 -22.24 13.31
N LYS A 223 -11.35 -22.09 11.98
CA LYS A 223 -11.36 -23.25 11.07
C LYS A 223 -10.14 -24.14 11.23
N ILE A 224 -8.96 -23.58 11.53
CA ILE A 224 -7.75 -24.35 11.85
C ILE A 224 -7.93 -25.11 13.18
N ALA A 225 -8.60 -24.50 14.17
CA ALA A 225 -8.90 -25.11 15.45
C ALA A 225 -10.01 -26.19 15.39
N GLY A 226 -10.66 -26.37 14.23
CA GLY A 226 -11.74 -27.34 14.04
C GLY A 226 -13.12 -26.87 14.50
N GLU A 227 -13.28 -25.57 14.76
CA GLU A 227 -14.56 -24.96 15.12
C GLU A 227 -15.32 -24.58 13.85
N ASP A 228 -16.45 -25.24 13.58
CA ASP A 228 -17.29 -24.93 12.41
C ASP A 228 -18.21 -23.73 12.72
N VAL A 229 -17.66 -22.53 12.60
CA VAL A 229 -18.33 -21.30 13.01
C VAL A 229 -19.33 -20.84 11.94
N ARG A 230 -20.62 -20.88 12.30
CA ARG A 230 -21.71 -20.15 11.60
C ARG A 230 -22.07 -18.92 12.42
N VAL A 231 -21.44 -17.77 12.15
CA VAL A 231 -21.91 -16.48 12.70
C VAL A 231 -22.92 -15.88 11.72
N ALA A 232 -24.16 -15.68 12.17
CA ALA A 232 -25.13 -14.86 11.45
C ALA A 232 -24.74 -13.38 11.63
N PRO A 233 -24.62 -12.58 10.54
CA PRO A 233 -24.32 -11.17 10.68
C PRO A 233 -25.50 -10.44 11.35
N GLU A 234 -25.23 -9.75 12.45
CA GLU A 234 -26.19 -8.85 13.07
C GLU A 234 -26.38 -7.62 12.15
N GLN A 235 -27.58 -7.47 11.58
CA GLN A 235 -27.93 -6.25 10.85
C GLN A 235 -28.25 -5.14 11.85
N GLN A 236 -27.28 -4.26 12.12
CA GLN A 236 -27.60 -2.98 12.75
C GLN A 236 -28.31 -2.10 11.72
N ARG A 237 -29.64 -2.04 11.82
CA ARG A 237 -30.46 -1.10 11.05
C ARG A 237 -30.62 0.18 11.86
N THR A 238 -29.79 1.18 11.62
CA THR A 238 -30.04 2.54 12.10
C THR A 238 -30.90 3.29 11.10
N ASN A 239 -32.06 3.78 11.55
CA ASN A 239 -33.04 4.48 10.71
C ASN A 239 -32.70 5.98 10.68
N VAL A 240 -32.70 6.61 9.49
CA VAL A 240 -32.20 8.00 9.29
C VAL A 240 -32.96 9.05 10.12
N LEU A 241 -34.23 8.80 10.45
CA LEU A 241 -35.06 9.65 11.31
C LEU A 241 -34.54 9.74 12.75
N ASP A 242 -33.90 8.69 13.25
CA ASP A 242 -33.33 8.62 14.60
C ASP A 242 -32.02 9.43 14.69
N LEU A 243 -31.25 9.46 13.60
CA LEU A 243 -30.01 10.25 13.53
C LEU A 243 -30.28 11.74 13.63
N MET A 244 -31.30 12.27 12.93
CA MET A 244 -31.67 13.69 12.99
C MET A 244 -32.15 14.10 14.39
N ALA A 245 -32.93 13.24 15.05
CA ALA A 245 -33.44 13.48 16.40
C ALA A 245 -32.31 13.38 17.45
N ALA A 246 -31.45 12.37 17.36
CA ALA A 246 -30.29 12.20 18.23
C ALA A 246 -29.29 13.37 18.09
N LEU A 247 -29.14 13.89 16.87
CA LEU A 247 -28.30 15.04 16.57
C LEU A 247 -28.84 16.34 17.21
N GLN A 248 -30.14 16.60 17.08
CA GLN A 248 -30.79 17.75 17.71
C GLN A 248 -30.70 17.68 19.23
N ALA A 249 -30.97 16.50 19.81
CA ALA A 249 -30.85 16.27 21.24
C ALA A 249 -29.41 16.47 21.77
N SER A 250 -28.40 16.04 21.01
CA SER A 250 -26.99 16.24 21.37
C SER A 250 -26.57 17.71 21.28
N LEU A 251 -27.13 18.50 20.36
CA LEU A 251 -26.87 19.94 20.25
C LEU A 251 -27.52 20.75 21.37
N GLU A 252 -28.70 20.34 21.84
CA GLU A 252 -29.39 20.96 22.97
C GLU A 252 -28.69 20.65 24.30
N ALA A 253 -28.12 19.44 24.45
CA ALA A 253 -27.35 19.05 25.63
C ALA A 253 -26.03 19.82 25.79
N VAL A 254 -25.45 20.35 24.70
CA VAL A 254 -24.21 21.14 24.72
C VAL A 254 -24.47 22.64 24.98
N LYS A 255 -25.72 23.11 24.88
CA LYS A 255 -26.12 24.47 25.27
C LYS A 255 -26.72 24.49 26.69
N LEU A 256 -25.85 24.51 27.70
CA LEU A 256 -26.20 25.11 29.01
C LEU A 256 -25.45 26.44 29.22
N PRO A 257 -26.10 27.44 29.84
CA PRO A 257 -25.74 28.86 29.73
C PRO A 257 -24.54 29.29 30.61
N PRO A 258 -23.89 30.41 30.25
CA PRO A 258 -22.90 31.07 31.08
C PRO A 258 -23.56 31.79 32.27
N ASN A 259 -22.89 31.73 33.43
CA ASN A 259 -23.12 32.44 34.71
C ASN A 259 -24.12 31.86 35.73
N ALA A 260 -23.57 31.22 36.77
CA ALA A 260 -23.91 31.52 38.17
C ALA A 260 -22.62 31.51 39.03
N PRO A 261 -22.45 32.47 39.97
CA PRO A 261 -21.18 32.76 40.65
C PRO A 261 -20.91 31.86 41.87
N GLY A 262 -19.64 31.81 42.29
CA GLY A 262 -19.11 30.82 43.23
C GLY A 262 -19.43 30.96 44.72
N GLY A 263 -18.97 29.95 45.47
CA GLY A 263 -18.91 29.89 46.94
C GLY A 263 -18.89 28.43 47.46
N LEU A 264 -17.73 27.91 47.89
CA LEU A 264 -17.29 28.18 49.26
C LEU A 264 -17.53 27.20 50.42
N ASP A 265 -18.34 26.13 50.37
CA ASP A 265 -18.90 25.64 51.66
C ASP A 265 -18.64 24.15 51.98
N THR A 266 -18.00 23.99 53.13
CA THR A 266 -17.50 22.82 53.83
C THR A 266 -18.57 21.94 54.49
N ASN A 267 -18.32 20.62 54.46
CA ASN A 267 -18.47 19.63 55.55
C ASN A 267 -19.83 19.42 56.25
N ALA A 268 -20.44 18.23 56.05
CA ALA A 268 -21.08 17.35 57.06
C ALA A 268 -21.65 16.12 56.28
N GLY A 269 -21.16 14.88 56.44
CA GLY A 269 -21.43 13.97 57.56
C GLY A 269 -22.80 13.30 57.36
N GLY A 270 -23.01 11.98 57.28
CA GLY A 270 -22.20 10.78 57.47
C GLY A 270 -23.11 9.54 57.33
N ALA A 271 -22.57 8.38 57.75
CA ALA A 271 -23.11 6.99 57.74
C ALA A 271 -22.83 6.20 56.44
N ALA A 272 -21.78 5.36 56.37
CA ALA A 272 -21.59 4.04 57.01
C ALA A 272 -22.68 3.03 56.56
N ALA A 273 -22.39 1.79 56.13
CA ALA A 273 -21.29 0.88 56.44
C ALA A 273 -21.16 -0.16 55.29
N ALA A 274 -19.92 -0.61 54.98
CA ALA A 274 -19.37 -1.94 55.30
C ALA A 274 -19.89 -3.09 54.40
N ALA A 275 -19.13 -4.11 54.02
CA ALA A 275 -17.72 -4.46 54.12
C ALA A 275 -17.54 -5.71 53.22
N GLY A 276 -16.33 -5.95 52.73
CA GLY A 276 -16.03 -7.17 51.97
C GLY A 276 -14.60 -7.19 51.45
N ALA A 277 -13.65 -7.13 52.38
CA ALA A 277 -12.22 -7.32 52.14
C ALA A 277 -11.89 -8.76 51.77
N GLY A 278 -10.84 -8.93 50.97
CA GLY A 278 -10.23 -10.23 50.69
C GLY A 278 -9.03 -10.08 49.76
N GLY A 279 -7.98 -9.40 50.22
CA GLY A 279 -6.68 -9.40 49.55
C GLY A 279 -5.84 -10.60 49.98
N THR A 280 -5.04 -11.11 49.06
CA THR A 280 -3.74 -11.75 49.36
C THR A 280 -2.84 -11.66 48.13
N ALA A 281 -1.66 -11.09 48.33
CA ALA A 281 -0.42 -11.25 47.56
C ALA A 281 0.71 -11.37 48.60
N PRO A 282 2.00 -11.59 48.26
CA PRO A 282 2.62 -12.45 47.24
C PRO A 282 3.79 -13.31 47.86
N ALA A 283 4.41 -14.23 47.10
CA ALA A 283 5.81 -14.72 47.26
C ALA A 283 6.08 -15.77 46.16
N ALA A 284 7.07 -15.68 45.25
CA ALA A 284 8.54 -15.59 45.35
C ALA A 284 9.24 -16.96 45.11
N GLY A 285 10.28 -16.94 44.25
CA GLY A 285 11.24 -18.02 43.98
C GLY A 285 10.94 -18.80 42.69
N GLY A 286 11.78 -18.90 41.65
CA GLY A 286 13.22 -18.77 41.54
C GLY A 286 13.81 -20.12 41.11
N ALA A 287 14.27 -20.24 39.84
CA ALA A 287 15.37 -21.11 39.39
C ALA A 287 15.41 -21.25 37.85
N ALA A 288 16.43 -20.65 37.23
CA ALA A 288 17.22 -21.33 36.20
C ALA A 288 18.45 -21.94 36.93
N PRO A 289 19.12 -22.98 36.41
CA PRO A 289 20.18 -22.72 35.42
C PRO A 289 20.49 -23.86 34.41
N GLY A 290 21.12 -23.45 33.30
CA GLY A 290 22.15 -24.20 32.54
C GLY A 290 21.65 -25.32 31.62
N SER A 291 22.33 -25.72 30.55
CA SER A 291 23.62 -25.38 29.94
C SER A 291 23.78 -26.29 28.70
N SER A 292 24.74 -25.97 27.81
CA SER A 292 25.39 -26.83 26.79
C SER A 292 24.80 -26.79 25.38
N ALA A 293 25.37 -26.01 24.44
CA ALA A 293 26.57 -26.29 23.61
C ALA A 293 26.26 -27.27 22.46
N ALA A 294 26.30 -26.86 21.18
CA ALA A 294 27.43 -26.54 20.30
C ALA A 294 27.82 -27.72 19.38
N ALA A 295 28.42 -27.37 18.23
CA ALA A 295 29.01 -28.20 17.15
C ALA A 295 28.03 -28.65 16.04
N GLU A 296 28.10 -28.08 14.84
CA GLU A 296 29.07 -28.31 13.74
C GLU A 296 28.76 -29.56 12.91
N GLY A 297 28.74 -29.40 11.59
CA GLY A 297 28.61 -30.51 10.66
C GLY A 297 28.23 -30.10 9.24
N ALA A 298 29.10 -29.34 8.58
CA ALA A 298 29.10 -29.26 7.12
C ALA A 298 29.51 -30.63 6.55
N SER A 299 28.83 -31.09 5.50
CA SER A 299 29.51 -31.90 4.49
C SER A 299 28.83 -31.79 3.13
N GLU A 300 29.62 -31.17 2.27
CA GLU A 300 29.64 -31.12 0.81
C GLU A 300 29.45 -32.50 0.15
N VAL A 301 28.60 -32.55 -0.89
CA VAL A 301 28.63 -33.64 -1.88
C VAL A 301 28.70 -33.02 -3.27
N VAL A 302 29.92 -33.05 -3.82
CA VAL A 302 30.24 -32.82 -5.23
C VAL A 302 29.88 -34.07 -6.03
N ALA A 303 29.11 -33.92 -7.11
CA ALA A 303 29.01 -34.94 -8.15
C ALA A 303 28.89 -34.33 -9.56
N LYS A 304 30.06 -34.12 -10.17
CA LYS A 304 30.45 -34.41 -11.58
C LYS A 304 29.47 -34.09 -12.72
N VAL A 305 29.87 -33.05 -13.45
CA VAL A 305 29.69 -32.83 -14.89
C VAL A 305 30.04 -34.08 -15.73
N LYS A 306 29.17 -34.42 -16.69
CA LYS A 306 29.52 -35.14 -17.93
C LYS A 306 28.63 -34.67 -19.09
N ALA A 307 29.19 -33.85 -19.98
CA ALA A 307 28.88 -33.91 -21.41
C ALA A 307 29.83 -34.94 -22.05
N PRO A 308 29.49 -35.62 -23.17
CA PRO A 308 29.71 -34.94 -24.45
C PRO A 308 28.84 -35.40 -25.65
N ARG A 309 28.93 -34.58 -26.71
CA ARG A 309 29.27 -34.91 -28.12
C ARG A 309 28.23 -34.61 -29.20
N ALA A 310 28.66 -33.70 -30.07
CA ALA A 310 28.12 -33.30 -31.35
C ALA A 310 27.99 -34.47 -32.34
N ARG A 311 26.92 -34.43 -33.14
CA ARG A 311 26.74 -35.29 -34.32
C ARG A 311 26.89 -34.44 -35.59
N LYS A 312 27.99 -34.66 -36.31
CA LYS A 312 28.17 -34.29 -37.73
C LYS A 312 27.78 -35.50 -38.58
N THR A 313 26.85 -35.33 -39.52
CA THR A 313 26.65 -36.19 -40.71
C THR A 313 26.11 -35.25 -41.79
N LYS A 314 26.97 -34.68 -42.63
CA LYS A 314 27.49 -35.22 -43.91
C LYS A 314 26.38 -35.40 -44.96
N LYS A 315 26.45 -34.46 -45.90
CA LYS A 315 25.88 -34.33 -47.23
C LYS A 315 26.14 -35.58 -48.06
N ASP A 316 25.11 -36.13 -48.68
CA ASP A 316 25.20 -36.91 -49.92
C ASP A 316 24.10 -36.47 -50.88
N THR A 317 24.57 -36.08 -52.07
CA THR A 317 23.83 -35.67 -53.26
C THR A 317 23.64 -36.91 -54.15
N VAL A 318 22.81 -36.78 -55.20
CA VAL A 318 22.57 -37.72 -56.32
C VAL A 318 21.45 -38.72 -55.99
N SER A 319 20.31 -38.79 -56.70
CA SER A 319 20.05 -38.61 -58.13
C SER A 319 18.65 -38.04 -58.38
#